data_AF-A0A7W4JUT1-F1
#
_entry.id   AF-A0A7W4JUT1-F1
#
_cell.length_a   1.000
_cell.length_b   1.000
_cell.length_c   1.000
_cell.angle_alpha   90.00
_cell.angle_beta   90.00
_cell.angle_gamma   90.00
#
_symmetry.space_group_name_H-M   'P 1'
#
loop_
_entity.id
_entity.type
_entity.pdbx_description
1 polymer ?
#
loop_
_entity_poly.entity_id
_entity_poly.type
_entity_poly.pdbx_seq_one_letter_code
_entity_poly.pdbx_strand_id
1 'polypeptide(L)'
;MARSTYDWPTIDPKVDAMLARGLKVVRIAEELGMRAQTLRDRLSYRRRAPQPGPRRDLSPLVHRSCLNCGAAFSVRSRFLRLCPTCRAEC
;
A
#
# COMPACT_ATOMS: atom_id res chain seq x y z
N MET A 1 -4.61 -21.21 -7.59
CA MET A 1 -4.68 -20.18 -6.53
C MET A 1 -4.98 -20.89 -5.22
N ALA A 2 -4.01 -20.97 -4.30
CA ALA A 2 -4.21 -21.65 -3.01
C ALA A 2 -5.30 -20.90 -2.21
N ARG A 3 -6.43 -21.55 -1.98
CA ARG A 3 -7.48 -21.06 -1.07
C ARG A 3 -6.86 -21.02 0.32
N SER A 4 -6.49 -19.82 0.78
CA SER A 4 -6.06 -19.61 2.15
C SER A 4 -7.17 -20.15 3.06
N THR A 5 -6.86 -21.12 3.91
CA THR A 5 -7.83 -21.87 4.75
C THR A 5 -8.58 -21.00 5.77
N TYR A 6 -8.27 -19.71 5.83
CA TYR A 6 -8.77 -18.76 6.81
C TYR A 6 -9.34 -17.51 6.11
N ASP A 7 -10.56 -17.14 6.48
CA ASP A 7 -11.20 -15.91 6.03
C ASP A 7 -10.61 -14.70 6.77
N TRP A 8 -9.45 -14.26 6.31
CA TRP A 8 -8.75 -13.11 6.89
C TRP A 8 -9.55 -11.81 6.93
N PRO A 9 -10.41 -11.47 5.94
CA PRO A 9 -11.24 -10.26 6.00
C PRO A 9 -12.14 -10.21 7.25
N THR A 10 -12.65 -11.36 7.69
CA THR A 10 -13.46 -11.45 8.91
C THR A 10 -12.62 -11.59 10.18
N ILE A 11 -11.43 -12.18 10.09
CA ILE A 11 -10.55 -12.44 11.24
C ILE A 11 -9.71 -11.21 11.61
N ASP A 12 -9.18 -10.47 10.63
CA ASP A 12 -8.34 -9.28 10.85
C ASP A 12 -8.98 -8.24 11.79
N PRO A 13 -10.26 -7.83 11.65
CA PRO A 13 -10.86 -6.87 12.58
C PRO A 13 -10.98 -7.42 14.01
N LYS A 14 -11.19 -8.73 14.18
CA LYS A 14 -11.23 -9.38 15.50
C LYS A 14 -9.84 -9.37 16.14
N VAL A 15 -8.81 -9.71 15.36
CA VAL A 15 -7.41 -9.64 15.79
C VAL A 15 -7.05 -8.22 16.21
N ASP A 16 -7.42 -7.21 15.42
CA ASP A 16 -7.16 -5.80 15.72
C ASP A 16 -7.88 -5.35 17.00
N ALA A 17 -9.13 -5.77 17.23
CA ALA A 17 -9.86 -5.50 18.48
C ALA A 17 -9.19 -6.16 19.70
N MET A 18 -8.68 -7.38 19.57
CA MET A 18 -7.95 -8.05 20.65
C MET A 18 -6.58 -7.41 20.92
N LEU A 19 -5.87 -7.00 19.87
CA LEU A 19 -4.61 -6.25 19.99
C LEU A 19 -4.82 -4.90 20.66
N ALA A 20 -5.91 -4.18 20.32
CA ALA A 20 -6.28 -2.91 20.96
C ALA A 20 -6.58 -3.05 22.45
N ARG A 21 -7.08 -4.23 22.87
CA ARG A 21 -7.28 -4.60 24.28
C ARG A 21 -5.99 -5.05 24.98
N GLY A 22 -4.85 -5.06 24.30
CA GLY A 22 -3.54 -5.43 24.84
C GLY A 22 -3.29 -6.94 24.93
N LEU A 23 -4.09 -7.78 24.26
CA LEU A 23 -3.87 -9.22 24.27
C LEU A 23 -2.59 -9.59 23.50
N LYS A 24 -1.82 -10.55 24.05
CA LYS A 24 -0.65 -11.12 23.38
C LYS A 24 -1.10 -11.98 22.21
N VAL A 25 -0.34 -11.96 21.12
CA VAL A 25 -0.58 -12.74 19.88
C VAL A 25 -0.82 -14.24 20.15
N VAL A 26 -0.18 -14.82 21.16
CA VAL A 26 -0.40 -16.23 21.55
C VAL A 26 -1.83 -16.46 22.04
N ARG A 27 -2.31 -15.63 22.96
CA ARG A 27 -3.69 -15.67 23.48
C ARG A 27 -4.73 -15.44 22.38
N ILE A 28 -4.45 -14.51 21.46
CA ILE A 28 -5.32 -14.26 20.30
C ILE A 28 -5.40 -15.49 19.41
N ALA A 29 -4.28 -16.17 19.17
CA ALA A 29 -4.25 -17.37 18.36
C ALA A 29 -5.00 -18.54 19.03
N GLU A 30 -4.89 -18.69 20.35
CA GLU A 30 -5.67 -19.66 21.13
C GLU A 30 -7.17 -19.38 21.04
N GLU A 31 -7.60 -18.12 21.21
CA GLU A 31 -9.02 -17.71 21.15
C GLU A 31 -9.62 -17.91 19.75
N LEU A 32 -8.80 -17.78 18.70
CA LEU A 32 -9.20 -18.00 17.31
C LEU A 32 -8.99 -19.44 16.83
N GLY A 33 -8.53 -20.35 17.69
CA GLY A 33 -8.29 -21.75 17.36
C GLY A 33 -7.24 -21.96 16.26
N MET A 34 -6.25 -21.06 16.16
CA MET A 34 -5.22 -21.09 15.12
C MET A 34 -3.81 -21.15 15.70
N ARG A 35 -2.84 -21.55 14.87
CA ARG A 35 -1.43 -21.55 15.28
C ARG A 35 -0.93 -20.12 15.44
N ALA A 36 -0.26 -19.84 16.56
CA ALA A 36 0.34 -18.52 16.82
C ALA A 36 1.33 -18.10 15.72
N GLN A 37 2.02 -19.05 15.09
CA GLN A 37 2.91 -18.76 13.96
C GLN A 37 2.17 -18.21 12.74
N THR A 38 0.99 -18.75 12.42
CA THR A 38 0.14 -18.27 11.32
C THR A 38 -0.30 -16.84 11.56
N LEU A 39 -0.68 -16.51 12.79
CA LEU A 39 -1.06 -15.15 13.16
C LEU A 39 0.13 -14.17 13.08
N ARG A 40 1.31 -14.59 13.54
CA ARG A 40 2.54 -13.77 13.42
C ARG A 40 2.91 -13.52 11.97
N ASP A 41 2.84 -14.56 11.13
CA ASP A 41 3.14 -14.45 9.71
C ASP A 41 2.16 -13.49 9.01
N ARG A 42 0.86 -13.60 9.29
CA ARG A 42 -0.16 -12.67 8.80
C ARG A 42 0.13 -11.22 9.22
N LEU A 43 0.45 -10.99 10.49
CA LEU A 43 0.76 -9.64 10.99
C LEU A 43 2.04 -9.08 10.35
N SER A 44 3.06 -9.92 10.15
CA SER A 44 4.29 -9.54 9.44
C SER A 44 3.99 -9.19 7.98
N TYR A 45 3.18 -10.01 7.31
CA TYR A 45 2.72 -9.75 5.94
C TYR A 45 1.93 -8.44 5.87
N ARG A 46 0.99 -8.17 6.78
CA ARG A 46 0.24 -6.89 6.83
C ARG A 46 1.13 -5.67 7.01
N ARG A 47 2.23 -5.78 7.77
CA ARG A 47 3.20 -4.68 7.95
C ARG A 47 4.02 -4.41 6.69
N ARG A 48 4.33 -5.45 5.91
CA ARG A 48 5.17 -5.37 4.71
C ARG A 48 4.38 -5.19 3.42
N ALA A 49 3.13 -5.64 3.41
CA ALA A 49 2.26 -5.54 2.26
C ALA A 49 2.02 -4.06 1.96
N PRO A 50 2.18 -3.63 0.69
CA PRO A 50 1.79 -2.30 0.29
C PRO A 50 0.29 -2.17 0.61
N GLN A 51 -0.03 -1.28 1.54
CA GLN A 51 -1.42 -1.03 1.93
C GLN A 51 -2.22 -0.70 0.65
N PRO A 52 -3.37 -1.33 0.43
CA PRO A 52 -4.31 -0.91 -0.63
C PRO A 52 -5.02 0.37 -0.15
N GLY A 53 -4.25 1.42 0.05
CA GLY A 53 -4.74 2.80 0.15
C GLY A 53 -4.42 3.53 -1.16
N PRO A 54 -5.07 4.67 -1.44
CA PRO A 54 -4.62 5.53 -2.52
C PRO A 54 -3.14 5.81 -2.27
N ARG A 55 -2.26 5.36 -3.19
CA ARG A 55 -0.86 5.73 -3.15
C ARG A 55 -0.85 7.25 -3.09
N ARG A 56 -0.54 7.82 -1.93
CA ARG A 56 -0.16 9.23 -1.85
C ARG A 56 1.08 9.30 -2.72
N ASP A 57 0.88 9.72 -3.96
CA ASP A 57 1.94 9.93 -4.93
C ASP A 57 2.74 11.13 -4.41
N LEU A 58 3.65 10.82 -3.49
CA LEU A 58 4.58 11.74 -2.81
C LEU A 58 5.72 12.15 -3.75
N SER A 59 5.64 11.78 -5.03
CA SER A 59 6.60 12.17 -6.05
C SER A 59 6.61 13.70 -6.12
N PRO A 60 7.76 14.35 -5.85
CA PRO A 60 7.84 15.81 -5.88
C PRO A 60 7.49 16.32 -7.28
N LEU A 61 6.75 17.43 -7.36
CA LEU A 61 6.60 18.14 -8.62
C LEU A 61 7.95 18.73 -9.02
N VAL A 62 8.40 18.39 -10.22
CA VAL A 62 9.65 18.89 -10.79
C VAL A 62 9.32 19.96 -11.83
N HIS A 63 9.89 21.16 -11.68
CA HIS A 63 9.81 22.24 -12.68
C HIS A 63 10.80 21.98 -13.81
N ARG A 64 10.34 22.07 -15.06
CA ARG A 64 11.12 21.78 -16.26
C ARG A 64 10.73 22.67 -17.42
N SER A 65 11.59 22.74 -18.43
CA SER A 65 11.28 23.35 -19.73
C SER A 65 11.00 22.27 -20.78
N CYS A 66 10.01 22.51 -21.63
CA CYS A 66 9.62 21.61 -22.72
C CYS A 66 10.74 21.51 -23.76
N LEU A 67 11.08 20.29 -24.19
CA LEU A 67 12.07 20.11 -25.26
C LEU A 67 11.58 20.54 -26.64
N ASN A 68 10.25 20.63 -26.85
CA ASN A 68 9.69 21.02 -28.15
C ASN A 68 9.51 22.54 -28.28
N CYS A 69 8.84 23.16 -27.31
CA CYS A 69 8.48 24.59 -27.38
C CYS A 69 9.19 25.48 -26.34
N GLY A 70 10.05 24.92 -25.49
CA GLY A 70 10.76 25.67 -24.43
C GLY A 70 9.89 26.09 -23.24
N ALA A 71 8.57 25.91 -23.30
CA ALA A 71 7.65 26.34 -22.24
C ALA A 71 7.95 25.68 -20.89
N ALA A 72 7.88 26.46 -19.80
CA ALA A 72 8.00 25.96 -18.45
C ALA A 72 6.76 25.16 -18.05
N PHE A 73 6.94 23.99 -17.43
CA PHE A 73 5.87 23.15 -16.91
C PHE A 73 6.34 22.32 -15.71
N SER A 74 5.40 21.84 -14.91
CA SER A 74 5.68 21.02 -13.74
C SER A 74 5.10 19.61 -13.89
N VAL A 75 5.88 18.59 -13.53
CA VAL A 75 5.47 17.19 -13.67
C VAL A 75 6.03 16.33 -12.54
N ARG A 76 5.29 15.30 -12.15
CA ARG A 76 5.72 14.31 -11.13
C ARG A 76 6.60 13.18 -11.69
N SER A 77 6.82 13.16 -13.00
CA SER A 77 7.61 12.14 -13.68
C SER A 77 8.94 12.72 -14.16
N ARG A 78 10.04 12.15 -13.66
CA ARG A 78 11.41 12.52 -14.07
C ARG A 78 11.71 12.21 -15.54
N PHE A 79 10.91 11.39 -16.19
CA PHE A 79 11.10 10.99 -17.59
C PHE A 79 10.34 11.89 -18.56
N LEU A 80 9.36 12.66 -18.06
CA LEU A 80 8.53 13.49 -18.91
C LEU A 80 9.27 14.79 -19.26
N ARG A 81 9.38 15.06 -20.56
CA ARG A 81 10.18 16.15 -21.14
C ARG A 81 9.38 17.11 -22.02
N LEU A 82 8.11 16.79 -22.28
CA LEU A 82 7.22 17.58 -23.13
C LEU A 82 6.09 18.16 -22.27
N CYS A 83 5.72 19.42 -22.52
CA CYS A 83 4.60 20.06 -21.85
C CYS A 83 3.27 19.36 -22.21
N PRO A 84 2.19 19.53 -21.42
CA PRO A 84 0.91 18.90 -21.70
C PRO A 84 0.36 19.24 -23.10
N THR A 85 0.60 20.45 -23.60
CA THR A 85 0.18 20.87 -24.95
C THR A 85 0.87 20.07 -26.05
N CYS A 86 2.20 20.09 -26.11
CA CYS A 86 2.95 19.35 -27.15
C CYS A 86 2.79 17.82 -27.05
N ARG A 87 2.33 17.30 -25.91
CA ARG A 87 1.99 15.88 -25.78
C ARG A 87 0.61 15.53 -26.34
N ALA A 88 -0.32 16.47 -26.29
CA ALA A 88 -1.67 16.28 -26.81
C ALA A 88 -1.72 16.42 -28.35
N GLU A 89 -0.70 17.06 -28.93
CA GLU A 89 -0.54 17.27 -30.38
C GLU A 89 0.26 16.14 -31.07
N CYS A 90 0.57 15.05 -30.36
CA CYS A 90 1.30 13.88 -30.88
C CYS A 90 0.36 12.77 -31.38
#